data_AF-A0A1G2BSZ9-F1
#
_entry.id   AF-A0A1G2BSZ9-F1
#
_cell.length_a   1.000
_cell.length_b   1.000
_cell.length_c   1.000
_cell.angle_alpha   90.00
_cell.angle_beta   90.00
_cell.angle_gamma   90.00
#
_symmetry.space_group_name_H-M   'P 1'
#
loop_
_entity.id
_entity.type
_entity.pdbx_description
1 polymer ?
#
loop_
_entity_poly.entity_id
_entity_poly.type
_entity_poly.pdbx_seq_one_letter_code
_entity_poly.pdbx_strand_id
1 'polypeptide(L)'
;MREKTPDELRKQDEAVQLDSILSGEHTVKSPEEFVASLRKLRRSTGLDPKHIEAQHEDLLQAKEYQIAQGLESAVIKGEIAGEGKHGIVLRISKEDIPETAIELLDGEGVKLSDPSASKVIKIYQHGVGREEFEAQSRAYEALSEVENPDDYLRVPRPFGFRDTPVTQNTIESLRRRSKRFVALVDRAEFIFMEFIEGQELLERLYDFVLTNENYPEQLLWGLPFEGKEELVTTKLVKFFNPGGKSSVQGERNYEKTRVENDNADRLAKYLVQYKDMPDFPLSAEFLEKLDRTVKYLHDNGIYHGDLHERNIMVDKDGIGFIIDFGRSGATDERTDDNMIVRRYRSQFEKK
;
A
#
# COMPACT_ATOMS: atom_id res chain seq x y z
N MET A 1 57.40 15.54 12.79
CA MET A 1 56.34 14.52 12.82
C MET A 1 57.03 13.17 12.72
N ARG A 2 56.74 12.19 13.59
CA ARG A 2 57.30 10.84 13.43
C ARG A 2 56.57 10.14 12.29
N GLU A 3 57.31 9.62 11.32
CA GLU A 3 56.75 8.74 10.30
C GLU A 3 56.27 7.45 10.95
N LYS A 4 55.07 7.01 10.57
CA LYS A 4 54.47 5.77 11.07
C LYS A 4 55.30 4.59 10.57
N THR A 5 55.55 3.65 11.47
CA THR A 5 56.23 2.40 11.13
C THR A 5 55.37 1.55 10.19
N PRO A 6 55.98 0.66 9.38
CA PRO A 6 55.24 -0.25 8.51
C PRO A 6 54.17 -1.07 9.25
N ASP A 7 54.40 -1.44 10.51
CA ASP A 7 53.41 -2.14 11.35
C ASP A 7 52.25 -1.24 11.79
N GLU A 8 52.50 0.06 12.03
CA GLU A 8 51.44 1.03 12.34
C GLU A 8 50.59 1.35 11.13
N LEU A 9 51.18 1.43 9.94
CA LEU A 9 50.46 1.57 8.66
C LEU A 9 49.59 0.35 8.39
N ARG A 10 50.13 -0.85 8.57
CA ARG A 10 49.40 -2.10 8.40
C ARG A 10 48.21 -2.23 9.36
N LYS A 11 48.39 -1.92 10.65
CA LYS A 11 47.29 -1.94 11.63
C LYS A 11 46.21 -0.90 11.33
N GLN A 12 46.59 0.24 10.75
CA GLN A 12 45.65 1.27 10.35
C GLN A 12 44.82 0.84 9.13
N ASP A 13 45.46 0.23 8.12
CA ASP A 13 44.75 -0.36 6.97
C ASP A 13 43.84 -1.52 7.40
N GLU A 14 44.28 -2.33 8.37
CA GLU A 14 43.48 -3.41 8.96
C GLU A 14 42.25 -2.89 9.73
N ALA A 15 42.39 -1.79 10.48
CA ALA A 15 41.26 -1.15 11.17
C ALA A 15 40.25 -0.53 10.20
N VAL A 16 40.72 0.09 9.13
CA VAL A 16 39.86 0.65 8.06
C VAL A 16 39.09 -0.46 7.33
N GLN A 17 39.73 -1.62 7.07
CA GLN A 17 39.02 -2.77 6.50
C GLN A 17 37.99 -3.37 7.44
N LEU A 18 38.28 -3.44 8.75
CA LEU A 18 37.31 -3.90 9.75
C LEU A 18 36.11 -2.94 9.85
N ASP A 19 36.37 -1.64 9.94
CA ASP A 19 35.31 -0.62 9.98
C ASP A 19 34.46 -0.65 8.72
N SER A 20 35.06 -0.84 7.53
CA SER A 20 34.33 -0.96 6.26
C SER A 20 33.46 -2.22 6.17
N ILE A 21 33.91 -3.34 6.76
CA ILE A 21 33.14 -4.59 6.84
C ILE A 21 32.00 -4.48 7.88
N LEU A 22 32.26 -3.83 9.01
CA LEU A 22 31.29 -3.68 10.11
C LEU A 22 30.26 -2.56 9.87
N SER A 23 30.63 -1.51 9.12
CA SER A 23 29.73 -0.42 8.74
C SER A 23 28.73 -0.85 7.66
N GLY A 24 29.05 -1.91 6.90
CA GLY A 24 28.26 -2.39 5.76
C GLY A 24 28.55 -1.65 4.45
N GLU A 25 29.63 -0.85 4.38
CA GLU A 25 30.05 -0.18 3.15
C GLU A 25 30.55 -1.16 2.08
N HIS A 26 31.05 -2.33 2.49
CA HIS A 26 31.18 -3.47 1.59
C HIS A 26 29.81 -4.14 1.42
N THR A 27 29.25 -4.06 0.23
CA THR A 27 28.08 -4.83 -0.19
C THR A 27 28.43 -6.32 -0.20
N VAL A 28 28.22 -6.97 0.95
CA VAL A 28 28.30 -8.42 1.06
C VAL A 28 26.97 -8.98 0.57
N LYS A 29 26.98 -9.70 -0.55
CA LYS A 29 25.75 -10.06 -1.28
C LYS A 29 25.02 -11.25 -0.67
N SER A 30 25.64 -11.97 0.28
CA SER A 30 24.99 -13.02 1.07
C SER A 30 25.71 -13.30 2.40
N PRO A 31 25.03 -13.94 3.37
CA PRO A 31 25.66 -14.42 4.61
C PRO A 31 26.88 -15.32 4.37
N GLU A 32 26.93 -16.09 3.27
CA GLU A 32 28.09 -16.94 2.96
C GLU A 32 29.32 -16.13 2.54
N GLU A 33 29.13 -15.01 1.82
CA GLU A 33 30.21 -14.10 1.44
C GLU A 33 30.79 -13.34 2.65
N PHE A 34 29.96 -13.04 3.66
CA PHE A 34 30.40 -12.42 4.91
C PHE A 34 31.33 -13.37 5.67
N VAL A 35 30.89 -14.61 5.85
CA VAL A 35 31.66 -15.68 6.50
C VAL A 35 32.96 -15.98 5.71
N ALA A 36 32.92 -15.94 4.38
CA ALA A 36 34.12 -16.11 3.55
C ALA A 36 35.13 -14.97 3.75
N SER A 37 34.64 -13.73 3.87
CA SER A 37 35.45 -12.53 4.12
C SER A 37 36.07 -12.55 5.52
N LEU A 38 35.30 -12.95 6.54
CA LEU A 38 35.80 -13.14 7.91
C LEU A 38 36.86 -14.25 8.01
N ARG A 39 36.70 -15.36 7.27
CA ARG A 39 37.71 -16.42 7.18
C ARG A 39 39.00 -15.96 6.53
N LYS A 40 38.91 -15.07 5.53
CA LYS A 40 40.06 -14.47 4.85
C LYS A 40 40.81 -13.50 5.79
N LEU A 41 40.06 -12.70 6.55
CA LEU A 41 40.58 -11.77 7.54
C LEU A 41 41.25 -12.50 8.72
N ARG A 42 40.67 -13.59 9.24
CA ARG A 42 41.29 -14.44 10.28
C ARG A 42 42.68 -14.94 9.87
N ARG A 43 42.84 -15.32 8.61
CA ARG A 43 44.12 -15.81 8.07
C ARG A 43 45.18 -14.72 7.97
N SER A 44 44.80 -13.45 7.84
CA SER A 44 45.72 -12.31 7.72
C SER A 44 45.98 -11.57 9.04
N THR A 45 45.03 -11.55 9.98
CA THR A 45 45.09 -10.69 11.19
C THR A 45 45.09 -11.45 12.52
N GLY A 46 44.71 -12.73 12.55
CA GLY A 46 44.64 -13.51 13.80
C GLY A 46 43.47 -13.15 14.73
N LEU A 47 42.58 -12.24 14.33
CA LEU A 47 41.36 -11.90 15.06
C LEU A 47 40.38 -13.08 15.07
N ASP A 48 39.71 -13.32 16.21
CA ASP A 48 38.73 -14.40 16.36
C ASP A 48 37.42 -14.04 15.63
N PRO A 49 37.03 -14.81 14.59
CA PRO A 49 35.79 -14.56 13.86
C PRO A 49 34.56 -14.51 14.74
N LYS A 50 34.51 -15.29 15.84
CA LYS A 50 33.35 -15.32 16.72
C LYS A 50 33.11 -13.98 17.42
N HIS A 51 34.18 -13.24 17.71
CA HIS A 51 34.05 -11.92 18.33
C HIS A 51 33.54 -10.88 17.32
N ILE A 52 33.98 -10.98 16.06
CA ILE A 52 33.52 -10.10 14.98
C ILE A 52 32.07 -10.43 14.60
N GLU A 53 31.70 -11.72 14.55
CA GLU A 53 30.32 -12.18 14.35
C GLU A 53 29.39 -11.63 15.43
N ALA A 54 29.77 -11.73 16.72
CA ALA A 54 28.98 -11.18 17.83
C ALA A 54 28.83 -9.66 17.73
N GLN A 55 29.90 -8.92 17.45
CA GLN A 55 29.84 -7.46 17.27
C GLN A 55 28.96 -7.06 16.08
N HIS A 56 29.00 -7.83 14.99
CA HIS A 56 28.15 -7.61 13.83
C HIS A 56 26.68 -7.93 14.14
N GLU A 57 26.37 -9.00 14.87
CA GLU A 57 25.02 -9.30 15.35
C GLU A 57 24.47 -8.19 16.27
N ASP A 58 25.29 -7.67 17.19
CA ASP A 58 24.91 -6.55 18.07
C ASP A 58 24.61 -5.28 17.26
N LEU A 59 25.41 -4.98 16.22
CA LEU A 59 25.19 -3.87 15.30
C LEU A 59 23.89 -4.02 14.50
N LEU A 60 23.61 -5.23 13.99
CA LEU A 60 22.37 -5.50 13.27
C LEU A 60 21.14 -5.37 14.19
N GLN A 61 21.22 -5.87 15.42
CA GLN A 61 20.16 -5.71 16.41
C GLN A 61 19.94 -4.24 16.78
N ALA A 62 21.00 -3.46 16.91
CA ALA A 62 20.90 -2.02 17.18
C ALA A 62 20.24 -1.27 16.02
N LYS A 63 20.59 -1.59 14.76
CA LYS A 63 19.93 -1.03 13.57
C LYS A 63 18.45 -1.39 13.53
N GLU A 64 18.11 -2.66 13.73
CA GLU A 64 16.73 -3.14 13.73
C GLU A 64 15.91 -2.46 14.84
N TYR A 65 16.50 -2.27 16.02
CA TYR A 65 15.86 -1.55 17.11
C TYR A 65 15.53 -0.09 16.76
N GLN A 66 16.47 0.63 16.14
CA GLN A 66 16.25 2.01 15.71
C GLN A 66 15.14 2.13 14.66
N ILE A 67 15.09 1.19 13.73
CA ILE A 67 14.06 1.15 12.71
C ILE A 67 12.70 0.83 13.33
N ALA A 68 12.63 -0.18 14.19
CA ALA A 68 11.41 -0.53 14.92
C ALA A 68 10.87 0.68 15.71
N GLN A 69 11.72 1.37 16.48
CA GLN A 69 11.32 2.59 17.18
C GLN A 69 10.83 3.68 16.24
N GLY A 70 11.47 3.85 15.08
CA GLY A 70 11.06 4.85 14.09
C GLY A 70 9.71 4.53 13.47
N LEU A 71 9.46 3.27 13.11
CA LEU A 71 8.17 2.83 12.60
C LEU A 71 7.08 2.93 13.66
N GLU A 72 7.36 2.56 14.91
CA GLU A 72 6.42 2.74 16.02
C GLU A 72 6.04 4.21 16.24
N SER A 73 7.01 5.14 16.13
CA SER A 73 6.71 6.58 16.13
C SER A 73 5.75 6.95 15.00
N ALA A 74 5.98 6.43 13.78
CA ALA A 74 5.09 6.62 12.64
C ALA A 74 3.67 6.10 12.93
N VAL A 75 3.56 4.90 13.50
CA VAL A 75 2.29 4.30 13.88
C VAL A 75 1.53 5.17 14.88
N ILE A 76 2.23 5.65 15.91
CA ILE A 76 1.63 6.42 17.01
C ILE A 76 1.14 7.79 16.53
N LYS A 77 1.91 8.46 15.66
CA LYS A 77 1.62 9.84 15.20
C LYS A 77 0.73 9.90 13.96
N GLY A 78 0.83 8.93 13.07
CA GLY A 78 0.13 8.93 11.78
C GLY A 78 -1.39 8.97 11.94
N GLU A 79 -2.08 9.57 10.98
CA GLU A 79 -3.54 9.67 10.97
C GLU A 79 -4.16 8.41 10.35
N ILE A 80 -5.26 7.88 10.92
CA ILE A 80 -5.95 6.74 10.32
C ILE A 80 -6.71 7.22 9.09
N ALA A 81 -6.29 6.76 7.91
CA ALA A 81 -6.96 7.02 6.64
C ALA A 81 -7.92 5.88 6.25
N GLY A 82 -7.75 4.68 6.81
CA GLY A 82 -8.63 3.55 6.55
C GLY A 82 -8.36 2.36 7.48
N GLU A 83 -9.36 1.51 7.68
CA GLU A 83 -9.22 0.30 8.50
C GLU A 83 -9.92 -0.91 7.85
N GLY A 84 -9.18 -2.01 7.79
CA GLY A 84 -9.64 -3.33 7.37
C GLY A 84 -9.52 -4.35 8.49
N LYS A 85 -10.00 -5.57 8.23
CA LYS A 85 -9.91 -6.68 9.19
C LYS A 85 -8.45 -7.08 9.48
N HIS A 86 -7.60 -6.99 8.47
CA HIS A 86 -6.21 -7.47 8.50
C HIS A 86 -5.18 -6.36 8.39
N GLY A 87 -5.62 -5.12 8.16
CA GLY A 87 -4.72 -3.99 7.97
C GLY A 87 -5.30 -2.65 8.44
N ILE A 88 -4.41 -1.72 8.79
CA ILE A 88 -4.74 -0.31 9.01
C ILE A 88 -3.95 0.51 8.01
N VAL A 89 -4.59 1.51 7.42
CA VAL A 89 -3.97 2.48 6.53
C VAL A 89 -3.74 3.76 7.34
N LEU A 90 -2.47 4.15 7.48
CA LEU A 90 -2.05 5.38 8.12
C LEU A 90 -1.48 6.34 7.09
N ARG A 91 -1.93 7.60 7.15
CA ARG A 91 -1.24 8.70 6.51
C ARG A 91 -0.14 9.19 7.45
N ILE A 92 1.08 9.28 6.93
CA ILE A 92 2.23 9.78 7.67
C ILE A 92 3.00 10.82 6.87
N SER A 93 3.68 11.70 7.58
CA SER A 93 4.66 12.63 7.04
C SER A 93 6.09 12.20 7.42
N LYS A 94 7.09 12.85 6.83
CA LYS A 94 8.50 12.55 7.14
C LYS A 94 8.81 12.82 8.62
N GLU A 95 8.16 13.82 9.19
CA GLU A 95 8.35 14.27 10.57
C GLU A 95 7.80 13.27 11.62
N ASP A 96 6.96 12.33 11.16
CA ASP A 96 6.46 11.25 12.02
C ASP A 96 7.52 10.18 12.29
N ILE A 97 8.54 10.09 11.43
CA ILE A 97 9.63 9.11 11.51
C ILE A 97 10.95 9.82 11.88
N PRO A 98 11.69 9.36 12.91
CA PRO A 98 13.02 9.84 13.20
C PRO A 98 13.97 9.74 11.99
N GLU A 99 14.77 10.78 11.73
CA GLU A 99 15.69 10.85 10.58
C GLU A 99 16.65 9.66 10.51
N THR A 100 17.17 9.21 11.65
CA THR A 100 18.04 8.03 11.74
C THR A 100 17.35 6.76 11.23
N ALA A 101 16.05 6.60 11.49
CA ALA A 101 15.29 5.46 11.00
C ALA A 101 15.03 5.57 9.49
N ILE A 102 14.81 6.78 8.97
CA ILE A 102 14.67 7.02 7.52
C ILE A 102 15.96 6.64 6.79
N GLU A 103 17.12 7.08 7.27
CA GLU A 103 18.42 6.75 6.65
C GLU A 103 18.67 5.25 6.60
N LEU A 104 18.35 4.54 7.69
CA LEU A 104 18.48 3.09 7.75
C LEU A 104 17.49 2.37 6.82
N LEU A 105 16.23 2.82 6.77
CA LEU A 105 15.20 2.28 5.88
C LEU A 105 15.57 2.47 4.41
N ASP A 106 16.09 3.65 4.04
CA ASP A 106 16.60 3.94 2.70
C ASP A 106 17.77 3.03 2.34
N GLY A 107 18.70 2.83 3.27
CA GLY A 107 19.84 1.91 3.10
C GLY A 107 19.41 0.46 2.85
N GLU A 108 18.23 0.07 3.32
CA GLU A 108 17.60 -1.23 3.06
C GLU A 108 16.65 -1.24 1.85
N GLY A 109 16.56 -0.14 1.11
CA GLY A 109 15.76 -0.02 -0.11
C GLY A 109 14.32 0.46 0.09
N VAL A 110 13.92 0.81 1.32
CA VAL A 110 12.62 1.47 1.59
C VAL A 110 12.81 2.98 1.42
N LYS A 111 12.46 3.51 0.26
CA LYS A 111 12.80 4.88 -0.19
C LYS A 111 11.92 5.96 0.44
N LEU A 112 12.18 6.32 1.70
CA LEU A 112 11.43 7.30 2.48
C LEU A 112 11.99 8.73 2.44
N SER A 113 13.26 8.94 2.06
CA SER A 113 13.84 10.29 1.99
C SER A 113 13.27 11.17 0.88
N ASP A 114 12.53 10.63 -0.09
CA ASP A 114 11.95 11.40 -1.19
C ASP A 114 11.10 12.56 -0.63
N PRO A 115 11.56 13.81 -0.82
CA PRO A 115 10.97 14.99 -0.18
C PRO A 115 9.67 15.44 -0.85
N SER A 116 9.33 14.89 -2.02
CA SER A 116 8.15 15.30 -2.79
C SER A 116 6.86 14.60 -2.35
N ALA A 117 6.90 13.63 -1.43
CA ALA A 117 5.77 12.74 -1.17
C ALA A 117 5.38 12.63 0.32
N SER A 118 4.11 12.97 0.60
CA SER A 118 3.37 12.38 1.73
C SER A 118 3.26 10.87 1.51
N LYS A 119 3.23 10.08 2.60
CA LYS A 119 3.32 8.62 2.50
C LYS A 119 2.14 7.95 3.18
N VAL A 120 1.72 6.83 2.62
CA VAL A 120 0.79 5.90 3.22
C VAL A 120 1.57 4.72 3.75
N ILE A 121 1.34 4.39 5.02
CA ILE A 121 1.76 3.12 5.61
C ILE A 121 0.51 2.25 5.73
N LYS A 122 0.51 1.10 5.07
CA LYS A 122 -0.41 0.02 5.43
C LYS A 122 0.27 -0.93 6.40
N ILE A 123 -0.35 -1.17 7.54
CA ILE A 123 0.14 -2.06 8.59
C ILE A 123 -0.71 -3.33 8.56
N TYR A 124 -0.11 -4.45 8.19
CA TYR A 124 -0.73 -5.77 8.16
C TYR A 124 -0.28 -6.64 9.33
N GLN A 125 -1.11 -7.65 9.63
CA GLN A 125 -0.65 -8.81 10.37
C GLN A 125 0.46 -9.53 9.59
N HIS A 126 1.44 -10.07 10.30
CA HIS A 126 2.54 -10.83 9.70
C HIS A 126 2.03 -11.96 8.78
N GLY A 127 2.61 -12.05 7.58
CA GLY A 127 2.31 -13.06 6.57
C GLY A 127 1.19 -12.71 5.57
N VAL A 128 0.73 -11.46 5.51
CA VAL A 128 -0.42 -11.06 4.65
C VAL A 128 -0.06 -9.94 3.68
N GLY A 129 0.71 -8.94 4.09
CA GLY A 129 1.01 -7.75 3.31
C GLY A 129 2.08 -7.94 2.23
N ARG A 130 2.94 -8.96 2.34
CA ARG A 130 4.02 -9.18 1.35
C ARG A 130 3.48 -9.42 -0.06
N GLU A 131 2.47 -10.28 -0.20
CA GLU A 131 1.88 -10.61 -1.50
C GLU A 131 1.22 -9.38 -2.13
N GLU A 132 0.52 -8.55 -1.34
CA GLU A 132 -0.05 -7.28 -1.81
C GLU A 132 1.04 -6.32 -2.30
N PHE A 133 2.12 -6.16 -1.53
CA PHE A 133 3.23 -5.29 -1.92
C PHE A 133 3.87 -5.74 -3.23
N GLU A 134 4.12 -7.04 -3.40
CA GLU A 134 4.69 -7.61 -4.61
C GLU A 134 3.75 -7.43 -5.82
N ALA A 135 2.44 -7.66 -5.64
CA ALA A 135 1.45 -7.44 -6.69
C ALA A 135 1.36 -5.96 -7.11
N GLN A 136 1.30 -5.04 -6.14
CA GLN A 136 1.27 -3.60 -6.40
C GLN A 136 2.57 -3.12 -7.06
N SER A 137 3.73 -3.64 -6.64
CA SER A 137 5.03 -3.29 -7.24
C SER A 137 5.10 -3.72 -8.69
N ARG A 138 4.69 -4.96 -9.02
CA ARG A 138 4.61 -5.42 -10.41
C ARG A 138 3.65 -4.58 -11.25
N ALA A 139 2.48 -4.21 -10.71
CA ALA A 139 1.51 -3.37 -11.42
C ALA A 139 2.06 -1.97 -11.69
N TYR A 140 2.70 -1.36 -10.69
CA TYR A 140 3.35 -0.05 -10.83
C TYR A 140 4.48 -0.07 -11.86
N GLU A 141 5.37 -1.07 -11.80
CA GLU A 141 6.48 -1.24 -12.74
C GLU A 141 5.96 -1.42 -14.17
N ALA A 142 5.01 -2.34 -14.38
CA ALA A 142 4.45 -2.62 -15.69
C ALA A 142 3.82 -1.36 -16.34
N LEU A 143 3.10 -0.56 -15.56
CA LEU A 143 2.46 0.68 -16.05
C LEU A 143 3.44 1.86 -16.16
N SER A 144 4.60 1.80 -15.51
CA SER A 144 5.63 2.84 -15.62
C SER A 144 6.44 2.72 -16.92
N GLU A 145 6.38 1.57 -17.60
CA GLU A 145 7.13 1.27 -18.82
C GLU A 145 6.31 1.49 -20.12
N VAL A 146 5.04 1.91 -20.02
CA VAL A 146 4.19 2.15 -21.20
C VAL A 146 4.61 3.41 -21.96
N GLU A 147 4.49 3.39 -23.28
CA GLU A 147 4.89 4.53 -24.14
C GLU A 147 4.05 5.80 -23.90
N ASN A 148 2.75 5.64 -23.61
CA ASN A 148 1.81 6.76 -23.38
C ASN A 148 1.12 6.60 -22.01
N PRO A 149 1.76 6.99 -20.89
CA PRO A 149 1.22 6.78 -19.55
C PRO A 149 -0.13 7.45 -19.28
N ASP A 150 -0.44 8.55 -19.99
CA ASP A 150 -1.69 9.28 -19.80
C ASP A 150 -2.92 8.59 -20.41
N ASP A 151 -2.72 7.51 -21.19
CA ASP A 151 -3.78 6.63 -21.71
C ASP A 151 -4.24 5.57 -20.69
N TYR A 152 -3.64 5.52 -19.51
CA TYR A 152 -3.87 4.53 -18.48
C TYR A 152 -4.21 5.20 -17.15
N LEU A 153 -4.98 4.50 -16.31
CA LEU A 153 -4.93 4.72 -14.86
C LEU A 153 -3.56 4.32 -14.33
N ARG A 154 -3.18 4.94 -13.21
CA ARG A 154 -1.91 4.73 -12.53
C ARG A 154 -2.06 3.78 -11.35
N VAL A 155 -0.94 3.42 -10.73
CA VAL A 155 -0.88 2.71 -9.45
C VAL A 155 -0.01 3.56 -8.52
N PRO A 156 -0.35 3.74 -7.23
CA PRO A 156 0.49 4.49 -6.31
C PRO A 156 1.86 3.85 -6.20
N ARG A 157 2.92 4.66 -6.29
CA ARG A 157 4.29 4.16 -6.23
C ARG A 157 4.56 3.45 -4.89
N PRO A 158 4.98 2.17 -4.90
CA PRO A 158 5.49 1.53 -3.71
C PRO A 158 6.89 2.06 -3.38
N PHE A 159 7.12 2.39 -2.11
CA PHE A 159 8.43 2.81 -1.61
C PHE A 159 9.20 1.68 -0.94
N GLY A 160 8.49 0.69 -0.39
CA GLY A 160 9.13 -0.49 0.18
C GLY A 160 8.18 -1.30 1.06
N PHE A 161 8.68 -2.44 1.51
CA PHE A 161 8.02 -3.35 2.43
C PHE A 161 8.95 -3.67 3.58
N ARG A 162 8.41 -3.80 4.79
CA ARG A 162 9.17 -4.30 5.93
C ARG A 162 8.32 -5.17 6.83
N ASP A 163 8.89 -6.25 7.31
CA ASP A 163 8.36 -7.00 8.44
C ASP A 163 9.20 -6.63 9.66
N THR A 164 8.58 -6.07 10.71
CA THR A 164 9.29 -5.52 11.87
C THR A 164 8.61 -5.96 13.17
N PRO A 165 9.38 -6.26 14.24
CA PRO A 165 8.82 -6.40 15.58
C PRO A 165 8.06 -5.14 16.01
N VAL A 166 6.97 -5.33 16.73
CA VAL A 166 6.20 -4.22 17.31
C VAL A 166 6.02 -4.44 18.81
N THR A 167 6.20 -3.37 19.57
CA THR A 167 6.00 -3.40 21.03
C THR A 167 4.53 -3.54 21.38
N GLN A 168 4.29 -4.11 22.57
CA GLN A 168 2.96 -4.21 23.15
C GLN A 168 2.27 -2.84 23.28
N ASN A 169 3.03 -1.77 23.56
CA ASN A 169 2.48 -0.41 23.62
C ASN A 169 1.97 0.07 22.26
N THR A 170 2.68 -0.23 21.17
CA THR A 170 2.24 0.10 19.81
C THR A 170 0.97 -0.67 19.45
N ILE A 171 0.90 -1.96 19.79
CA ILE A 171 -0.30 -2.79 19.58
C ILE A 171 -1.50 -2.21 20.37
N GLU A 172 -1.31 -1.82 21.62
CA GLU A 172 -2.35 -1.21 22.45
C GLU A 172 -2.77 0.17 21.96
N SER A 173 -1.84 0.96 21.43
CA SER A 173 -2.14 2.23 20.77
C SER A 173 -3.05 2.01 19.55
N LEU A 174 -2.70 1.07 18.68
CA LEU A 174 -3.52 0.70 17.51
C LEU A 174 -4.91 0.20 17.92
N ARG A 175 -5.01 -0.67 18.93
CA ARG A 175 -6.30 -1.18 19.45
C ARG A 175 -7.21 -0.08 20.01
N ARG A 176 -6.64 0.95 20.62
CA ARG A 176 -7.44 2.09 21.11
C ARG A 176 -7.96 2.97 19.98
N ARG A 177 -7.27 2.98 18.84
CA ARG A 177 -7.53 3.87 17.70
C ARG A 177 -8.32 3.20 16.58
N SER A 178 -8.25 1.88 16.42
CA SER A 178 -9.02 1.10 15.45
C SER A 178 -9.91 0.07 16.14
N LYS A 179 -11.19 0.06 15.77
CA LYS A 179 -12.18 -0.89 16.33
C LYS A 179 -12.20 -2.22 15.57
N ARG A 180 -11.67 -2.25 14.34
CA ARG A 180 -11.78 -3.39 13.40
C ARG A 180 -10.50 -4.20 13.28
N PHE A 181 -9.36 -3.63 13.68
CA PHE A 181 -8.07 -4.28 13.54
C PHE A 181 -7.89 -5.41 14.57
N VAL A 182 -7.63 -6.61 14.06
CA VAL A 182 -7.41 -7.81 14.89
C VAL A 182 -5.97 -7.86 15.37
N ALA A 183 -5.78 -8.33 16.62
CA ALA A 183 -4.52 -8.36 17.35
C ALA A 183 -3.29 -8.79 16.52
N LEU A 184 -2.27 -7.93 16.52
CA LEU A 184 -0.88 -8.32 16.26
C LEU A 184 -0.36 -9.15 17.45
N VAL A 185 0.55 -10.09 17.18
CA VAL A 185 1.15 -10.95 18.20
C VAL A 185 2.44 -10.30 18.70
N ASP A 186 3.40 -10.09 17.80
CA ASP A 186 4.72 -9.52 18.10
C ASP A 186 5.38 -8.83 16.89
N ARG A 187 4.84 -9.00 15.68
CA ARG A 187 5.36 -8.41 14.43
C ARG A 187 4.24 -7.84 13.57
N ALA A 188 4.60 -6.85 12.75
CA ALA A 188 3.72 -6.24 11.77
C ALA A 188 4.43 -6.07 10.43
N GLU A 189 3.67 -6.17 9.35
CA GLU A 189 4.15 -5.92 8.00
C GLU A 189 3.73 -4.52 7.55
N PHE A 190 4.72 -3.72 7.19
CA PHE A 190 4.57 -2.33 6.77
C PHE A 190 4.75 -2.24 5.26
N ILE A 191 3.75 -1.71 4.58
CA ILE A 191 3.83 -1.35 3.16
C ILE A 191 3.87 0.18 3.09
N PHE A 192 4.92 0.72 2.50
CA PHE A 192 5.08 2.15 2.27
C PHE A 192 4.75 2.46 0.82
N MET A 193 3.88 3.43 0.60
CA MET A 193 3.50 3.85 -0.75
C MET A 193 3.16 5.34 -0.82
N GLU A 194 3.09 5.85 -2.04
CA GLU A 194 2.65 7.20 -2.36
C GLU A 194 1.26 7.50 -1.78
N PHE A 195 1.13 8.68 -1.18
CA PHE A 195 -0.18 9.21 -0.78
C PHE A 195 -0.84 9.92 -1.96
N ILE A 196 -2.06 9.50 -2.30
CA ILE A 196 -2.86 10.13 -3.36
C ILE A 196 -3.74 11.22 -2.71
N GLU A 197 -3.49 12.48 -3.09
CA GLU A 197 -4.32 13.61 -2.67
C GLU A 197 -5.61 13.63 -3.52
N GLY A 198 -6.60 12.87 -3.05
CA GLY A 198 -7.85 12.64 -3.76
C GLY A 198 -8.87 11.89 -2.91
N GLN A 199 -9.87 11.33 -3.59
CA GLN A 199 -10.94 10.55 -2.96
C GLN A 199 -11.26 9.30 -3.76
N GLU A 200 -11.90 8.32 -3.13
CA GLU A 200 -12.34 7.10 -3.80
C GLU A 200 -13.38 7.44 -4.89
N LEU A 201 -13.36 6.70 -6.00
CA LEU A 201 -14.28 6.90 -7.13
C LEU A 201 -15.74 6.73 -6.68
N LEU A 202 -16.03 5.80 -5.77
CA LEU A 202 -17.39 5.64 -5.22
C LEU A 202 -17.86 6.88 -4.47
N GLU A 203 -17.01 7.46 -3.62
CA GLU A 203 -17.33 8.69 -2.90
C GLU A 203 -17.53 9.86 -3.89
N ARG A 204 -16.67 9.97 -4.91
CA ARG A 204 -16.83 10.97 -5.98
C ARG A 204 -18.14 10.83 -6.74
N LEU A 205 -18.59 9.60 -6.99
CA LEU A 205 -19.89 9.34 -7.60
C LEU A 205 -21.04 9.77 -6.69
N TYR A 206 -20.95 9.52 -5.39
CA TYR A 206 -21.97 9.94 -4.44
C TYR A 206 -22.04 11.47 -4.32
N ASP A 207 -20.90 12.16 -4.22
CA ASP A 207 -20.87 13.62 -4.20
C ASP A 207 -21.47 14.22 -5.47
N PHE A 208 -21.12 13.65 -6.63
CA PHE A 208 -21.67 14.08 -7.91
C PHE A 208 -23.19 13.89 -7.96
N VAL A 209 -23.70 12.73 -7.55
CA VAL A 209 -25.15 12.46 -7.53
C VAL A 209 -25.87 13.41 -6.58
N LEU A 210 -25.39 13.55 -5.34
CA LEU A 210 -26.04 14.39 -4.35
C LEU A 210 -26.07 15.86 -4.76
N THR A 211 -25.00 16.35 -5.39
CA THR A 211 -24.93 17.70 -5.95
C THR A 211 -25.99 17.90 -7.04
N ASN A 212 -26.12 16.96 -7.96
CA ASN A 212 -27.06 17.05 -9.08
C ASN A 212 -28.53 16.78 -8.67
N GLU A 213 -28.76 16.12 -7.54
CA GLU A 213 -30.09 15.98 -6.91
C GLU A 213 -30.45 17.19 -6.03
N ASN A 214 -29.69 18.28 -6.10
CA ASN A 214 -29.91 19.54 -5.39
C ASN A 214 -29.89 19.42 -3.86
N TYR A 215 -29.08 18.51 -3.31
CA TYR A 215 -28.80 18.54 -1.87
C TYR A 215 -27.99 19.81 -1.53
N PRO A 216 -28.30 20.52 -0.43
CA PRO A 216 -27.60 21.75 -0.08
C PRO A 216 -26.11 21.51 0.13
N GLU A 217 -25.26 22.35 -0.46
CA GLU A 217 -23.80 22.27 -0.30
C GLU A 217 -23.39 22.29 1.18
N GLN A 218 -24.08 23.07 2.02
CA GLN A 218 -23.81 23.15 3.46
C GLN A 218 -24.12 21.84 4.20
N LEU A 219 -25.04 21.01 3.66
CA LEU A 219 -25.32 19.68 4.19
C LEU A 219 -24.24 18.69 3.77
N LEU A 220 -23.78 18.76 2.52
CA LEU A 220 -22.73 17.89 2.00
C LEU A 220 -21.38 18.22 2.63
N TRP A 221 -21.16 19.49 2.99
CA TRP A 221 -19.97 19.94 3.67
C TRP A 221 -19.86 19.31 5.06
N GLY A 222 -18.88 18.41 5.22
CA GLY A 222 -18.62 17.68 6.47
C GLY A 222 -19.52 16.46 6.69
N LEU A 223 -20.35 16.07 5.71
CA LEU A 223 -21.07 14.80 5.76
C LEU A 223 -20.07 13.65 5.55
N PRO A 224 -19.93 12.71 6.51
CA PRO A 224 -19.02 11.58 6.34
C PRO A 224 -19.51 10.65 5.23
N PHE A 225 -18.61 9.82 4.71
CA PHE A 225 -18.89 8.87 3.64
C PHE A 225 -20.13 8.02 3.91
N GLU A 226 -20.30 7.50 5.14
CA GLU A 226 -21.45 6.68 5.51
C GLU A 226 -22.78 7.43 5.39
N GLY A 227 -22.76 8.74 5.67
CA GLY A 227 -23.93 9.60 5.51
C GLY A 227 -24.26 9.84 4.03
N LYS A 228 -23.25 10.07 3.19
CA LYS A 228 -23.41 10.19 1.74
C LYS A 228 -23.95 8.89 1.15
N GLU A 229 -23.37 7.76 1.55
CA GLU A 229 -23.79 6.43 1.15
C GLU A 229 -25.25 6.17 1.54
N GLU A 230 -25.66 6.46 2.77
CA GLU A 230 -27.05 6.27 3.20
C GLU A 230 -28.03 7.07 2.32
N LEU A 231 -27.73 8.34 2.05
CA LEU A 231 -28.58 9.19 1.20
C LEU A 231 -28.72 8.61 -0.21
N VAL A 232 -27.60 8.32 -0.87
CA VAL A 232 -27.62 7.81 -2.25
C VAL A 232 -28.27 6.42 -2.30
N THR A 233 -27.78 5.50 -1.49
CA THR A 233 -28.18 4.09 -1.57
C THR A 233 -29.61 3.87 -1.09
N THR A 234 -30.09 4.58 -0.06
CA THR A 234 -31.43 4.33 0.50
C THR A 234 -32.50 5.25 -0.09
N LYS A 235 -32.20 6.54 -0.31
CA LYS A 235 -33.22 7.52 -0.75
C LYS A 235 -33.35 7.57 -2.26
N LEU A 236 -32.23 7.56 -2.97
CA LEU A 236 -32.19 7.76 -4.41
C LEU A 236 -32.25 6.44 -5.18
N VAL A 237 -31.26 5.57 -4.97
CA VAL A 237 -31.08 4.34 -5.76
C VAL A 237 -31.86 3.14 -5.18
N LYS A 238 -32.14 3.15 -3.88
CA LYS A 238 -32.89 2.12 -3.13
C LYS A 238 -32.24 0.73 -3.19
N PHE A 239 -31.01 0.63 -2.72
CA PHE A 239 -30.24 -0.60 -2.57
C PHE A 239 -30.99 -1.66 -1.75
N PHE A 240 -30.73 -2.92 -2.09
CA PHE A 240 -31.17 -4.06 -1.32
C PHE A 240 -30.23 -4.30 -0.15
N ASN A 241 -30.80 -4.68 1.00
CA ASN A 241 -30.03 -5.18 2.13
C ASN A 241 -29.88 -6.70 2.02
N PRO A 242 -28.68 -7.27 2.25
CA PRO A 242 -28.49 -8.72 2.28
C PRO A 242 -29.34 -9.34 3.40
N GLY A 243 -30.04 -10.43 3.09
CA GLY A 243 -31.09 -10.98 3.95
C GLY A 243 -30.58 -11.87 5.08
N GLY A 244 -29.33 -12.36 5.01
CA GLY A 244 -28.65 -13.08 6.09
C GLY A 244 -29.39 -14.34 6.57
N LYS A 245 -30.30 -14.90 5.76
CA LYS A 245 -31.26 -15.93 6.21
C LYS A 245 -30.66 -17.33 6.30
N SER A 246 -29.50 -17.58 5.70
CA SER A 246 -28.82 -18.88 5.80
C SER A 246 -27.97 -19.00 7.07
N SER A 247 -27.81 -20.20 7.62
CA SER A 247 -26.86 -20.52 8.69
C SER A 247 -25.47 -20.93 8.17
N VAL A 248 -25.33 -21.16 6.86
CA VAL A 248 -24.09 -21.64 6.23
C VAL A 248 -23.25 -20.47 5.72
N GLN A 249 -21.98 -20.39 6.13
CA GLN A 249 -21.10 -19.26 5.79
C GLN A 249 -20.90 -19.07 4.28
N GLY A 250 -20.76 -20.17 3.52
CA GLY A 250 -20.63 -20.10 2.06
C GLY A 250 -21.87 -19.54 1.37
N GLU A 251 -23.06 -19.92 1.82
CA GLU A 251 -24.33 -19.42 1.28
C GLU A 251 -24.54 -17.94 1.63
N ARG A 252 -24.15 -17.51 2.84
CA ARG A 252 -24.16 -16.10 3.23
C ARG A 252 -23.24 -15.25 2.35
N ASN A 253 -22.03 -15.72 2.10
CA ASN A 253 -21.07 -15.02 1.25
C ASN A 253 -21.61 -14.90 -0.18
N TYR A 254 -22.16 -15.99 -0.73
CA TYR A 254 -22.79 -15.97 -2.06
C TYR A 254 -23.98 -15.01 -2.14
N GLU A 255 -24.89 -15.03 -1.16
CA GLU A 255 -26.01 -14.10 -1.08
C GLU A 255 -25.51 -12.65 -1.03
N LYS A 256 -24.50 -12.37 -0.20
CA LYS A 256 -23.91 -11.05 -0.06
C LYS A 256 -23.32 -10.56 -1.39
N THR A 257 -22.47 -11.35 -2.05
CA THR A 257 -21.88 -11.00 -3.34
C THR A 257 -22.94 -10.76 -4.41
N ARG A 258 -24.01 -11.58 -4.43
CA ARG A 258 -25.13 -11.38 -5.34
C ARG A 258 -25.83 -10.04 -5.10
N VAL A 259 -26.13 -9.71 -3.84
CA VAL A 259 -26.78 -8.44 -3.48
C VAL A 259 -25.89 -7.24 -3.79
N GLU A 260 -24.58 -7.35 -3.54
CA GLU A 260 -23.59 -6.32 -3.91
C GLU A 260 -23.57 -6.08 -5.42
N ASN A 261 -23.56 -7.15 -6.23
CA ASN A 261 -23.66 -7.05 -7.69
C ASN A 261 -24.99 -6.44 -8.15
N ASP A 262 -26.11 -6.89 -7.59
CA ASP A 262 -27.44 -6.34 -7.91
C ASP A 262 -27.51 -4.83 -7.59
N ASN A 263 -26.90 -4.39 -6.48
CA ASN A 263 -26.84 -2.99 -6.08
C ASN A 263 -25.91 -2.17 -6.97
N ALA A 264 -24.75 -2.69 -7.35
CA ALA A 264 -23.86 -2.03 -8.29
C ALA A 264 -24.54 -1.82 -9.66
N ASP A 265 -25.27 -2.82 -10.16
CA ASP A 265 -26.05 -2.70 -11.41
C ASP A 265 -27.16 -1.64 -11.30
N ARG A 266 -27.78 -1.50 -10.12
CA ARG A 266 -28.78 -0.45 -9.85
C ARG A 266 -28.17 0.93 -9.85
N LEU A 267 -27.01 1.09 -9.22
CA LEU A 267 -26.26 2.34 -9.27
C LEU A 267 -25.91 2.69 -10.71
N ALA A 268 -25.35 1.75 -11.48
CA ALA A 268 -25.03 1.98 -12.89
C ALA A 268 -26.25 2.41 -13.73
N LYS A 269 -27.41 1.77 -13.52
CA LYS A 269 -28.68 2.15 -14.17
C LYS A 269 -29.13 3.55 -13.76
N TYR A 270 -29.02 3.89 -12.48
CA TYR A 270 -29.39 5.22 -11.98
C TYR A 270 -28.49 6.31 -12.56
N LEU A 271 -27.19 6.04 -12.72
CA LEU A 271 -26.21 7.00 -13.23
C LEU A 271 -26.34 7.30 -14.73
N VAL A 272 -27.09 6.50 -15.51
CA VAL A 272 -27.33 6.73 -16.95
C VAL A 272 -27.84 8.15 -17.21
N GLN A 273 -28.66 8.69 -16.31
CA GLN A 273 -29.26 10.02 -16.47
C GLN A 273 -28.22 11.17 -16.45
N TYR A 274 -27.01 10.91 -15.93
CA TYR A 274 -25.95 11.91 -15.83
C TYR A 274 -24.79 11.65 -16.80
N LYS A 275 -24.83 10.58 -17.61
CA LYS A 275 -23.68 10.12 -18.40
C LYS A 275 -23.13 11.15 -19.39
N ASP A 276 -23.97 12.08 -19.83
CA ASP A 276 -23.63 13.14 -20.79
C ASP A 276 -23.42 14.51 -20.11
N MET A 277 -23.44 14.57 -18.77
CA MET A 277 -23.19 15.80 -18.01
C MET A 277 -21.70 16.13 -17.95
N PRO A 278 -21.34 17.42 -17.90
CA PRO A 278 -19.97 17.82 -17.62
C PRO A 278 -19.52 17.28 -16.25
N ASP A 279 -18.23 17.00 -16.14
CA ASP A 279 -17.56 16.53 -14.90
C ASP A 279 -18.09 15.20 -14.34
N PHE A 280 -18.90 14.46 -15.11
CA PHE A 280 -19.36 13.13 -14.70
C PHE A 280 -18.16 12.19 -14.46
N PRO A 281 -18.02 11.60 -13.25
CA PRO A 281 -16.80 10.87 -12.89
C PRO A 281 -16.50 9.64 -13.77
N LEU A 282 -17.52 9.04 -14.38
CA LEU A 282 -17.38 7.89 -15.27
C LEU A 282 -17.54 8.32 -16.74
N SER A 283 -16.78 9.34 -17.14
CA SER A 283 -16.73 9.79 -18.53
C SER A 283 -16.28 8.64 -19.46
N ALA A 284 -16.62 8.74 -20.75
CA ALA A 284 -16.18 7.76 -21.74
C ALA A 284 -14.65 7.62 -21.79
N GLU A 285 -13.93 8.72 -21.61
CA GLU A 285 -12.46 8.72 -21.53
C GLU A 285 -11.96 7.96 -20.29
N PHE A 286 -12.54 8.21 -19.12
CA PHE A 286 -12.15 7.51 -17.89
C PHE A 286 -12.38 6.00 -17.99
N LEU A 287 -13.55 5.58 -18.49
CA LEU A 287 -13.88 4.18 -18.70
C LEU A 287 -12.97 3.51 -19.73
N GLU A 288 -12.57 4.23 -20.79
CA GLU A 288 -11.61 3.76 -21.78
C GLU A 288 -10.21 3.55 -21.17
N LYS A 289 -9.72 4.51 -20.37
CA LYS A 289 -8.43 4.37 -19.67
C LYS A 289 -8.47 3.19 -18.70
N LEU A 290 -9.57 3.02 -17.95
CA LEU A 290 -9.74 1.92 -17.01
C LEU A 290 -9.73 0.56 -17.74
N ASP A 291 -10.46 0.43 -18.85
CA ASP A 291 -10.49 -0.77 -19.69
C ASP A 291 -9.10 -1.12 -20.23
N ARG A 292 -8.38 -0.12 -20.75
CA ARG A 292 -7.00 -0.28 -21.23
C ARG A 292 -6.05 -0.71 -20.11
N THR A 293 -6.14 -0.10 -18.93
CA THR A 293 -5.31 -0.46 -17.77
C THR A 293 -5.57 -1.88 -17.33
N VAL A 294 -6.83 -2.29 -17.16
CA VAL A 294 -7.16 -3.66 -16.74
C VAL A 294 -6.67 -4.67 -17.78
N LYS A 295 -6.92 -4.40 -19.07
CA LYS A 295 -6.43 -5.25 -20.15
C LYS A 295 -4.91 -5.38 -20.15
N TYR A 296 -4.19 -4.27 -20.01
CA TYR A 296 -2.73 -4.27 -20.00
C TYR A 296 -2.16 -5.03 -18.79
N LEU A 297 -2.73 -4.85 -17.59
CA LEU A 297 -2.32 -5.61 -16.41
C LEU A 297 -2.58 -7.11 -16.60
N HIS A 298 -3.75 -7.49 -17.11
CA HIS A 298 -4.09 -8.89 -17.41
C HIS A 298 -3.15 -9.50 -18.44
N ASP A 299 -2.83 -8.77 -19.52
CA ASP A 299 -1.89 -9.22 -20.55
C ASP A 299 -0.47 -9.43 -19.98
N ASN A 300 -0.14 -8.79 -18.85
CA ASN A 300 1.11 -8.97 -18.08
C ASN A 300 0.98 -9.96 -16.90
N GLY A 301 -0.13 -10.71 -16.82
CA GLY A 301 -0.36 -11.72 -15.77
C GLY A 301 -0.61 -11.12 -14.37
N ILE A 302 -1.09 -9.88 -14.32
CA ILE A 302 -1.40 -9.17 -13.08
C ILE A 302 -2.91 -8.98 -13.01
N TYR A 303 -3.56 -9.74 -12.13
CA TYR A 303 -5.01 -9.67 -11.88
C TYR A 303 -5.24 -9.01 -10.53
N HIS A 304 -6.15 -8.04 -10.43
CA HIS A 304 -6.42 -7.33 -9.17
C HIS A 304 -7.27 -8.18 -8.22
N GLY A 305 -8.35 -8.77 -8.74
CA GLY A 305 -9.20 -9.74 -8.05
C GLY A 305 -10.23 -9.20 -7.08
N ASP A 306 -10.35 -7.87 -7.01
CA ASP A 306 -11.38 -7.15 -6.25
C ASP A 306 -11.58 -5.74 -6.80
N LEU A 307 -11.41 -5.56 -8.11
CA LEU A 307 -11.49 -4.23 -8.70
C LEU A 307 -12.94 -3.73 -8.71
N HIS A 308 -13.17 -2.65 -7.96
CA HIS A 308 -14.46 -1.97 -7.83
C HIS A 308 -14.24 -0.48 -7.51
N GLU A 309 -15.31 0.30 -7.46
CA GLU A 309 -15.27 1.77 -7.35
C GLU A 309 -14.55 2.28 -6.07
N ARG A 310 -14.48 1.48 -4.99
CA ARG A 310 -13.68 1.84 -3.79
C ARG A 310 -12.18 1.56 -3.92
N ASN A 311 -11.78 0.73 -4.89
CA ASN A 311 -10.39 0.37 -5.15
C ASN A 311 -9.80 1.20 -6.30
N ILE A 312 -10.45 2.34 -6.58
CA ILE A 312 -9.99 3.35 -7.52
C ILE A 312 -10.01 4.69 -6.79
N MET A 313 -8.85 5.30 -6.62
CA MET A 313 -8.72 6.68 -6.15
C MET A 313 -8.72 7.61 -7.35
N VAL A 314 -9.28 8.81 -7.20
CA VAL A 314 -9.16 9.87 -8.20
C VAL A 314 -8.58 11.10 -7.52
N ASP A 315 -7.46 11.58 -8.03
CA ASP A 315 -6.79 12.77 -7.49
C ASP A 315 -7.51 14.07 -7.89
N LYS A 316 -6.99 15.18 -7.37
CA LYS A 316 -7.48 16.54 -7.65
C LYS A 316 -7.43 16.94 -9.13
N ASP A 317 -6.53 16.34 -9.91
CA ASP A 317 -6.35 16.61 -11.34
C ASP A 317 -7.24 15.68 -12.20
N GLY A 318 -7.99 14.77 -11.56
CA GLY A 318 -8.89 13.82 -12.23
C GLY A 318 -8.19 12.53 -12.69
N ILE A 319 -6.94 12.31 -12.28
CA ILE A 319 -6.18 11.10 -12.62
C ILE A 319 -6.64 9.96 -11.71
N GLY A 320 -7.00 8.83 -12.33
CA GLY A 320 -7.39 7.63 -11.59
C GLY A 320 -6.19 6.74 -11.22
N PHE A 321 -6.25 6.17 -10.02
CA PHE A 321 -5.26 5.27 -9.46
C PHE A 321 -5.93 3.98 -8.97
N ILE A 322 -5.45 2.83 -9.43
CA ILE A 322 -5.88 1.52 -8.90
C ILE A 322 -5.12 1.25 -7.61
N ILE A 323 -5.85 0.89 -6.56
CA ILE A 323 -5.32 0.64 -5.22
C ILE A 323 -5.80 -0.70 -4.65
N ASP A 324 -5.12 -1.20 -3.63
CA ASP A 324 -5.52 -2.38 -2.84
C ASP A 324 -5.47 -3.72 -3.60
N PHE A 325 -4.24 -4.13 -3.94
CA PHE A 325 -3.93 -5.40 -4.61
C PHE A 325 -3.98 -6.62 -3.66
N GLY A 326 -4.62 -6.52 -2.48
CA GLY A 326 -4.61 -7.57 -1.44
C GLY A 326 -5.31 -8.88 -1.83
N ARG A 327 -5.97 -8.94 -2.99
CA ARG A 327 -6.57 -10.16 -3.57
C ARG A 327 -5.98 -10.54 -4.92
N SER A 328 -4.85 -9.94 -5.28
CA SER A 328 -4.17 -10.25 -6.53
C SER A 328 -3.73 -11.71 -6.58
N GLY A 329 -3.89 -12.34 -7.75
CA GLY A 329 -3.58 -13.76 -7.94
C GLY A 329 -3.02 -14.06 -9.32
N ALA A 330 -2.40 -15.23 -9.46
CA ALA A 330 -1.71 -15.65 -10.69
C ALA A 330 -2.63 -16.33 -11.74
N THR A 331 -3.94 -16.45 -11.48
CA THR A 331 -4.87 -17.21 -12.34
C THR A 331 -6.14 -16.43 -12.66
N ASP A 332 -6.50 -16.43 -13.94
CA ASP A 332 -7.72 -15.88 -14.55
C ASP A 332 -9.03 -16.44 -13.94
N GLU A 333 -8.99 -17.61 -13.30
CA GLU A 333 -10.18 -18.39 -12.94
C GLU A 333 -11.14 -17.76 -11.91
N ARG A 334 -10.87 -16.56 -11.39
CA ARG A 334 -11.70 -15.93 -10.33
C ARG A 334 -11.97 -14.43 -10.46
N THR A 335 -11.46 -13.72 -11.47
CA THR A 335 -11.39 -12.26 -11.41
C THR A 335 -11.95 -11.59 -12.65
N ASP A 336 -13.19 -11.09 -12.58
CA ASP A 336 -13.74 -10.20 -13.62
C ASP A 336 -13.45 -8.73 -13.24
N ASP A 337 -12.17 -8.35 -13.23
CA ASP A 337 -11.77 -6.95 -12.96
C ASP A 337 -12.41 -6.00 -13.98
N ASN A 338 -12.73 -6.49 -15.18
CA ASN A 338 -13.45 -5.75 -16.22
C ASN A 338 -14.95 -5.59 -15.93
N MET A 339 -15.49 -6.22 -14.87
CA MET A 339 -16.90 -6.13 -14.50
C MET A 339 -17.34 -4.67 -14.33
N ILE A 340 -16.51 -3.84 -13.69
CA ILE A 340 -16.81 -2.40 -13.50
C ILE A 340 -17.01 -1.69 -14.84
N VAL A 341 -16.11 -1.89 -15.81
CA VAL A 341 -16.18 -1.28 -17.14
C VAL A 341 -17.41 -1.79 -17.89
N ARG A 342 -17.58 -3.12 -17.96
CA ARG A 342 -18.69 -3.77 -18.67
C ARG A 342 -20.02 -3.30 -18.11
N ARG A 343 -20.14 -3.21 -16.78
CA ARG A 343 -21.36 -2.75 -16.10
C ARG A 343 -21.74 -1.36 -16.58
N TYR A 344 -20.84 -0.38 -16.46
CA TYR A 344 -21.16 1.00 -16.83
C TYR A 344 -21.38 1.19 -18.33
N ARG A 345 -20.48 0.68 -19.19
CA ARG A 345 -20.66 0.75 -20.65
C ARG A 345 -21.99 0.13 -21.08
N SER A 346 -22.33 -1.05 -20.56
CA SER A 346 -23.58 -1.73 -20.92
C SER A 346 -24.84 -0.98 -20.52
N GLN A 347 -24.79 -0.06 -19.54
CA GLN A 347 -25.93 0.82 -19.23
C GLN A 347 -25.91 2.10 -20.05
N PHE A 348 -24.73 2.69 -20.29
CA PHE A 348 -24.59 3.98 -20.99
C PHE A 348 -24.81 3.89 -22.49
N GLU A 349 -24.55 2.72 -23.09
CA GLU A 349 -24.72 2.48 -24.54
C GLU A 349 -26.11 1.93 -24.91
N LYS A 350 -26.94 1.56 -23.92
CA LYS A 350 -28.32 1.15 -24.18
C LYS A 350 -29.12 2.36 -24.66
N LYS A 351 -29.59 2.27 -25.91
CA LYS A 351 -30.46 3.27 -26.54
C LYS A 351 -31.86 3.29 -25.94
#